data_AF-X1U4S4-F1
#
_entry.id   AF-X1U4S4-F1
#
_cell.length_a   1.000
_cell.length_b   1.000
_cell.length_c   1.000
_cell.angle_alpha   90.00
_cell.angle_beta   90.00
_cell.angle_gamma   90.00
#
_symmetry.space_group_name_H-M   'P 1'
#
loop_
_entity.id
_entity.type
_entity.pdbx_description
1 polymer ?
#
loop_
_entity_poly.entity_id
_entity_poly.type
_entity_poly.pdbx_seq_one_letter_code
_entity_poly.pdbx_strand_id
1 'polypeptide(L)'
;MPKKQEVTKEQYAQALDQHKDEVYHIALKGWQMPILHGLIALAVDHPGVKKLGWPTKQLINQVRWWCREKFTEWGFSPEEVEYLDKMREDAQGNITEEGRIQA
;
A
#
# COMPACT_ATOMS: atom_id res chain seq x y z
N MET A 1 12.34 19.35 15.10
CA MET A 1 12.45 18.52 13.89
C MET A 1 13.88 18.64 13.37
N PRO A 2 14.63 17.54 13.21
CA PRO A 2 15.96 17.62 12.61
C PRO A 2 15.83 18.19 11.18
N LYS A 3 16.71 19.13 10.82
CA LYS A 3 16.78 19.70 9.47
C LYS A 3 17.06 18.56 8.48
N LYS A 4 16.19 18.40 7.49
CA LYS A 4 16.38 17.43 6.41
C LYS A 4 17.68 17.78 5.70
N GLN A 5 18.67 16.88 5.72
CA GLN A 5 19.93 17.10 5.05
C GLN A 5 19.66 17.17 3.54
N GLU A 6 20.02 18.27 2.90
CA GLU A 6 19.92 18.39 1.43
C GLU A 6 21.03 17.55 0.81
N VAL A 7 20.65 16.55 0.04
CA VAL A 7 21.55 15.66 -0.71
C VAL A 7 21.71 16.24 -2.11
N THR A 8 22.95 16.38 -2.61
CA THR A 8 23.18 16.87 -3.98
C THR A 8 22.76 15.82 -5.01
N LYS A 9 22.56 16.24 -6.27
CA LYS A 9 22.19 15.33 -7.36
C LYS A 9 23.26 14.26 -7.58
N GLU A 10 24.54 14.63 -7.46
CA GLU A 10 25.67 13.71 -7.61
C GLU A 10 25.69 12.66 -6.49
N GLN A 11 25.45 13.08 -5.24
CA GLN A 11 25.38 12.17 -4.09
C GLN A 11 24.21 11.18 -4.21
N TYR A 12 23.06 11.66 -4.70
CA TYR A 12 21.90 10.80 -4.95
C TYR A 12 22.19 9.78 -6.07
N ALA A 13 22.78 10.20 -7.18
CA ALA A 13 23.13 9.32 -8.29
C ALA A 13 24.15 8.25 -7.87
N GLN A 14 25.13 8.63 -7.06
CA GLN A 14 26.16 7.71 -6.56
C GLN A 14 25.58 6.65 -5.61
N ALA A 15 24.64 7.04 -4.73
CA ALA A 15 23.91 6.09 -3.89
C ALA A 15 23.07 5.11 -4.71
N LEU A 16 22.36 5.59 -5.75
CA LEU A 16 21.59 4.71 -6.62
C LEU A 16 22.46 3.71 -7.39
N ASP A 17 23.63 4.12 -7.88
CA ASP A 17 24.54 3.24 -8.63
C ASP A 17 25.13 2.13 -7.74
N GLN A 18 25.37 2.43 -6.45
CA GLN A 18 25.86 1.45 -5.47
C GLN A 18 24.84 0.35 -5.15
N HIS A 19 23.55 0.70 -5.14
CA HIS A 19 22.48 -0.22 -4.75
C HIS A 19 21.71 -0.81 -5.95
N LYS A 20 22.12 -0.52 -7.20
CA LYS A 20 21.37 -0.89 -8.42
C LYS A 20 21.20 -2.40 -8.62
N ASP A 21 22.15 -3.19 -8.14
CA ASP A 21 22.16 -4.65 -8.28
C ASP A 21 21.68 -5.35 -6.98
N GLU A 22 21.25 -4.58 -5.97
CA GLU A 22 20.73 -5.15 -4.73
C GLU A 22 19.35 -5.79 -4.95
N VAL A 23 19.23 -7.06 -4.61
CA VAL A 23 17.98 -7.80 -4.69
C VAL A 23 17.31 -7.85 -3.33
N TYR A 24 16.28 -7.04 -3.15
CA TYR A 24 15.49 -7.04 -1.92
C TYR A 24 14.42 -8.14 -1.95
N HIS A 25 14.48 -9.07 -1.00
CA HIS A 25 13.43 -10.06 -0.77
C HIS A 25 12.54 -9.60 0.37
N ILE A 26 11.30 -9.23 0.06
CA ILE A 26 10.30 -8.91 1.08
C ILE A 26 9.64 -10.22 1.50
N ALA A 27 10.05 -10.77 2.65
CA ALA A 27 9.39 -11.91 3.26
C ALA A 27 8.27 -11.42 4.20
N LEU A 28 7.02 -11.72 3.85
CA LEU A 28 5.86 -11.41 4.69
C LEU A 28 5.41 -12.67 5.42
N LYS A 29 5.19 -12.55 6.73
CA LYS A 29 4.44 -13.55 7.51
C LYS A 29 2.97 -13.48 7.13
N GLY A 30 2.23 -14.59 7.23
CA GLY A 30 0.81 -14.64 6.81
C GLY A 30 -0.05 -13.51 7.41
N TRP A 31 0.04 -13.26 8.72
CA TRP A 31 -0.72 -12.17 9.35
C TRP A 31 -0.41 -10.75 8.83
N GLN A 32 0.71 -10.57 8.09
CA GLN A 32 1.09 -9.29 7.50
C GLN A 32 0.42 -9.03 6.15
N MET A 33 -0.10 -10.05 5.45
CA MET A 33 -0.79 -9.84 4.16
C MET A 33 -2.09 -9.04 4.28
N PRO A 34 -2.99 -9.30 5.25
CA PRO A 34 -4.18 -8.46 5.46
C PRO A 34 -3.82 -7.01 5.78
N ILE A 35 -2.74 -6.80 6.56
CA ILE A 35 -2.25 -5.46 6.92
C ILE A 35 -1.72 -4.74 5.68
N LEU A 36 -0.92 -5.41 4.85
CA LEU A 36 -0.42 -4.84 3.60
C LEU A 36 -1.57 -4.49 2.66
N HIS A 37 -2.54 -5.38 2.52
CA HIS A 37 -3.75 -5.14 1.72
C HIS A 37 -4.48 -3.87 2.19
N GLY A 38 -4.74 -3.75 3.50
CA GLY A 38 -5.39 -2.57 4.09
C GLY A 38 -4.57 -1.28 3.92
N LEU A 39 -3.26 -1.33 4.16
CA LEU A 39 -2.37 -0.18 4.02
C LEU A 39 -2.31 0.35 2.58
N ILE A 40 -2.22 -0.54 1.58
CA ILE A 40 -2.24 -0.15 0.17
C ILE A 40 -3.60 0.45 -0.20
N ALA A 41 -4.70 -0.15 0.27
CA ALA A 41 -6.03 0.39 0.03
C ALA A 41 -6.19 1.82 0.59
N LEU A 42 -5.72 2.07 1.82
CA LEU A 42 -5.71 3.41 2.43
C LEU A 42 -4.78 4.38 1.67
N ALA A 43 -3.60 3.91 1.25
CA ALA A 43 -2.65 4.72 0.50
C ALA A 43 -3.24 5.20 -0.83
N VAL A 44 -3.96 4.34 -1.56
CA VAL A 44 -4.64 4.70 -2.81
C VAL A 44 -5.65 5.83 -2.61
N ASP A 45 -6.32 5.84 -1.47
CA ASP A 45 -7.34 6.84 -1.18
C ASP A 45 -6.77 8.19 -0.73
N HIS A 46 -5.48 8.23 -0.36
CA HIS A 46 -4.81 9.45 0.08
C HIS A 46 -4.71 10.50 -1.05
N PRO A 47 -5.14 11.77 -0.85
CA PRO A 47 -5.15 12.79 -1.89
C PRO A 47 -3.79 13.06 -2.54
N GLY A 48 -2.70 12.89 -1.78
CA GLY A 48 -1.34 13.01 -2.29
C GLY A 48 -0.95 11.85 -3.23
N VAL A 49 -1.49 10.65 -3.00
CA VAL A 49 -1.21 9.45 -3.80
C VAL A 49 -2.08 9.40 -5.04
N LYS A 50 -3.35 9.83 -4.97
CA LYS A 50 -4.24 9.96 -6.14
C LYS A 50 -3.64 10.84 -7.24
N LYS A 51 -2.85 11.83 -6.85
CA LYS A 51 -2.12 12.75 -7.73
C LYS A 51 -0.84 12.16 -8.32
N LEU A 52 -0.37 11.01 -7.84
CA LEU A 52 0.84 10.37 -8.34
C LEU A 52 0.62 9.74 -9.72
N GLY A 53 1.70 9.73 -10.50
CA GLY A 53 1.70 9.27 -11.89
C GLY A 53 1.53 7.77 -12.06
N TRP A 54 1.56 7.36 -13.33
CA TRP A 54 1.34 5.98 -13.77
C TRP A 54 2.22 4.92 -13.09
N PRO A 55 3.53 5.13 -12.84
CA PRO A 55 4.38 4.12 -12.17
C PRO A 55 3.91 3.75 -10.76
N THR A 56 3.44 4.73 -9.99
CA THR A 56 2.93 4.48 -8.63
C THR A 56 1.62 3.70 -8.67
N LYS A 57 0.74 4.00 -9.65
CA LYS A 57 -0.51 3.25 -9.84
C LYS A 57 -0.25 1.80 -10.26
N GLN A 58 0.78 1.55 -11.07
CA GLN A 58 1.18 0.19 -11.41
C GLN A 58 1.68 -0.60 -10.20
N LEU A 59 2.56 -0.02 -9.38
CA LEU A 59 3.04 -0.66 -8.16
C LEU A 59 1.87 -1.02 -7.24
N ILE A 60 0.98 -0.07 -7.01
CA ILE A 60 -0.24 -0.28 -6.21
C ILE A 60 -1.06 -1.45 -6.74
N ASN A 61 -1.33 -1.49 -8.05
CA ASN A 61 -2.11 -2.56 -8.66
C ASN A 61 -1.40 -3.92 -8.54
N GLN A 62 -0.07 -3.94 -8.70
CA GLN A 62 0.74 -5.13 -8.55
C GLN A 62 0.66 -5.69 -7.12
N VAL A 63 0.81 -4.83 -6.10
CA VAL A 63 0.71 -5.27 -4.70
C VAL A 63 -0.71 -5.76 -4.37
N ARG A 64 -1.76 -5.09 -4.86
CA ARG A 64 -3.14 -5.57 -4.68
C ARG A 64 -3.35 -6.93 -5.31
N TRP A 65 -2.84 -7.14 -6.52
CA TRP A 65 -2.92 -8.43 -7.21
C TRP A 65 -2.22 -9.54 -6.42
N TRP A 66 -1.00 -9.31 -5.91
CA TRP A 66 -0.30 -10.27 -5.05
C TRP A 66 -1.07 -10.62 -3.78
N CYS A 67 -1.66 -9.62 -3.11
CA CYS A 67 -2.50 -9.88 -1.94
C CYS A 67 -3.70 -10.77 -2.28
N ARG A 68 -4.37 -10.51 -3.41
CA ARG A 68 -5.53 -11.30 -3.87
C ARG A 68 -5.12 -12.75 -4.15
N GLU A 69 -4.03 -12.97 -4.87
CA GLU A 69 -3.51 -14.33 -5.13
C GLU A 69 -3.23 -15.07 -3.82
N LYS A 70 -2.61 -14.42 -2.83
CA LYS A 70 -2.36 -15.04 -1.53
C LYS A 70 -3.61 -15.38 -0.75
N PHE A 71 -4.64 -14.53 -0.80
CA PHE A 71 -5.92 -14.89 -0.18
C PHE A 71 -6.59 -16.06 -0.89
N THR A 72 -6.54 -16.13 -2.22
CA THR A 72 -7.02 -17.31 -2.95
C THR A 72 -6.24 -18.58 -2.60
N GLU A 73 -4.91 -18.51 -2.46
CA GLU A 73 -4.09 -19.63 -1.97
C GLU A 73 -4.48 -20.10 -0.56
N TRP A 74 -5.00 -19.19 0.28
CA TRP A 74 -5.51 -19.52 1.62
C TRP A 74 -6.94 -20.04 1.63
N GLY A 75 -7.59 -20.15 0.47
CA GLY A 75 -8.92 -20.69 0.30
C GLY A 75 -10.05 -19.65 0.34
N PHE A 76 -9.74 -18.36 0.36
CA PHE A 76 -10.76 -17.31 0.29
C PHE A 76 -11.35 -17.21 -1.13
N SER A 77 -12.67 -17.07 -1.20
CA SER A 77 -13.37 -16.83 -2.46
C SER A 77 -13.12 -15.40 -2.97
N PRO A 78 -13.27 -15.15 -4.29
CA PRO A 78 -13.21 -13.79 -4.83
C PRO A 78 -14.17 -12.82 -4.14
N GLU A 79 -15.37 -13.28 -3.76
CA GLU A 79 -16.38 -12.49 -3.05
C GLU A 79 -15.94 -12.12 -1.63
N GLU A 80 -15.28 -13.03 -0.91
CA GLU A 80 -14.72 -12.78 0.42
C GLU A 80 -13.57 -11.76 0.37
N VAL A 81 -12.74 -11.84 -0.68
CA VAL A 81 -11.66 -10.88 -0.90
C VAL A 81 -12.21 -9.50 -1.31
N GLU A 82 -13.28 -9.47 -2.12
CA GLU A 82 -13.96 -8.23 -2.49
C GLU A 82 -14.74 -7.64 -1.31
N TYR A 83 -15.25 -8.47 -0.39
CA TYR A 83 -15.83 -8.02 0.86
C TYR A 83 -14.82 -7.26 1.73
N LEU A 84 -13.55 -7.68 1.78
CA LEU A 84 -12.49 -6.92 2.45
C LEU A 84 -12.25 -5.54 1.81
N ASP A 85 -12.39 -5.43 0.48
CA ASP A 85 -12.33 -4.15 -0.24
C ASP A 85 -13.57 -3.26 0.06
N LYS A 86 -14.74 -3.87 0.30
CA LYS A 86 -16.03 -3.19 0.60
C LYS A 86 -16.17 -2.73 2.05
N MET A 87 -15.65 -3.47 3.04
CA MET A 87 -15.61 -3.05 4.45
C MET A 87 -14.95 -1.67 4.64
N ARG A 88 -14.08 -1.27 3.71
CA ARG A 88 -13.46 0.06 3.65
C ARG A 88 -14.42 1.16 3.20
N GLU A 89 -15.28 0.88 2.22
CA GLU A 89 -16.24 1.84 1.68
C GLU A 89 -17.33 2.15 2.72
N ASP A 90 -17.78 1.12 3.45
CA ASP A 90 -18.73 1.27 4.56
C ASP A 90 -18.10 2.02 5.75
N ALA A 91 -16.80 1.81 6.03
CA ALA A 91 -16.08 2.60 7.03
C ALA A 91 -15.96 4.09 6.64
N GLN A 92 -15.84 4.42 5.35
CA GLN A 92 -15.85 5.82 4.89
C GLN A 92 -17.24 6.46 4.90
N GLY A 93 -18.32 5.66 4.76
CA GLY A 93 -19.70 6.14 4.92
C GLY A 93 -20.13 6.38 6.37
N ASN A 94 -19.51 5.67 7.32
CA ASN A 94 -19.83 5.73 8.75
C ASN A 94 -18.87 6.58 9.61
N ILE A 95 -17.86 7.21 9.00
CA ILE A 95 -17.04 8.23 9.65
C ILE A 95 -17.70 9.59 9.41
N THR A 96 -18.43 10.11 10.42
CA THR A 96 -18.83 11.53 10.42
C THR A 96 -17.57 12.41 10.48
N GLU A 97 -17.67 13.70 10.12
CA GLU A 97 -16.58 14.70 10.15
C GLU A 97 -15.77 14.76 11.48
N GLU A 98 -16.23 14.08 12.54
CA GLU A 98 -15.62 14.02 13.86
C GLU A 98 -14.99 12.66 14.23
N GLY A 99 -14.89 11.70 13.32
CA GLY A 99 -14.09 10.48 13.54
C GLY A 99 -14.70 9.45 14.50
N ARG A 100 -16.02 9.44 14.71
CA ARG A 100 -16.70 8.44 15.56
C ARG A 100 -17.41 7.38 14.72
N ILE A 101 -17.14 6.12 15.03
CA ILE A 101 -17.86 4.94 14.51
C ILE A 101 -19.22 4.89 15.21
N GLN A 102 -20.32 4.91 14.47
CA GLN A 102 -21.64 4.59 15.03
C GLN A 102 -21.74 3.07 15.28
N ALA A 103 -22.11 2.71 16.51
CA ALA A 103 -22.33 1.33 16.95
C ALA A 103 -23.78 0.88 16.71
#